data_AF-A4VPW2-F1
#
_entry.id   AF-A4VPW2-F1
#
_cell.length_a   1.000
_cell.length_b   1.000
_cell.length_c   1.000
_cell.angle_alpha   90.00
_cell.angle_beta   90.00
_cell.angle_gamma   90.00
#
_symmetry.space_group_name_H-M   'P 1'
#
loop_
_entity.id
_entity.type
_entity.pdbx_description
1 polymer ?
#
loop_
_entity_poly.entity_id
_entity_poly.type
_entity_poly.pdbx_seq_one_letter_code
_entity_poly.pdbx_strand_id
1 'polypeptide(L)'
;MRWQRWLRLQLKTRGKQGSYMSRKLRISALAALLVSGAIHAAEPLIIDVHRDANCGCCKDWISYLEDNGFAVRDHVERNMRSVKQDLGVEPRLASCHTGVINGKFVEGHVPVAQILELRKRSDLLGIAVPGMPAGSPGMEHGDAKHAYEVIGLTRSGQDEVLAKYP
;
A
#
# COMPACT_ATOMS: atom_id res chain seq x y z
N MET A 1 35.51 31.67 -81.85
CA MET A 1 34.96 32.88 -82.50
C MET A 1 34.62 33.91 -81.44
N ARG A 2 35.33 35.06 -81.49
CA ARG A 2 34.85 36.42 -81.20
C ARG A 2 33.86 36.56 -80.02
N TRP A 3 34.32 36.94 -78.85
CA TRP A 3 34.31 38.36 -78.42
C TRP A 3 33.07 39.13 -78.92
N GLN A 4 32.28 39.60 -77.96
CA GLN A 4 31.55 40.88 -78.01
C GLN A 4 30.26 40.94 -78.84
N ARG A 5 29.15 40.77 -78.11
CA ARG A 5 28.06 41.75 -78.08
C ARG A 5 27.52 41.73 -76.65
N TRP A 6 28.25 42.33 -75.71
CA TRP A 6 27.95 43.70 -75.31
C TRP A 6 26.44 43.99 -75.32
N LEU A 7 25.83 43.73 -74.17
CA LEU A 7 25.25 44.80 -73.36
C LEU A 7 24.31 45.75 -74.12
N ARG A 8 23.02 45.43 -74.12
CA ARG A 8 21.86 46.35 -74.18
C ARG A 8 20.61 45.48 -74.39
N LEU A 9 19.53 45.54 -73.64
CA LEU A 9 19.00 46.52 -72.69
C LEU A 9 18.30 45.68 -71.59
N GLN A 10 18.52 45.88 -70.29
CA GLN A 10 17.93 46.92 -69.45
C GLN A 10 16.43 47.16 -69.70
N LEU A 11 15.68 47.31 -68.60
CA LEU A 11 14.22 47.38 -68.44
C LEU A 11 13.63 46.00 -68.09
N LYS A 12 12.93 45.77 -66.98
CA LYS A 12 12.36 46.72 -66.02
C LYS A 12 11.85 45.91 -64.82
N THR A 13 12.46 46.17 -63.66
CA THR A 13 11.80 46.46 -62.37
C THR A 13 10.80 45.48 -61.71
N ARG A 14 10.96 45.39 -60.37
CA ARG A 14 10.00 45.01 -59.30
C ARG A 14 9.85 43.50 -59.04
N GLY A 15 9.95 42.98 -57.82
CA GLY A 15 10.18 43.50 -56.46
C GLY A 15 10.63 42.31 -55.58
N LYS A 16 11.65 42.44 -54.73
CA LYS A 16 11.57 42.73 -53.28
C LYS A 16 10.58 41.87 -52.47
N GLN A 17 11.15 41.27 -51.40
CA GLN A 17 10.55 40.71 -50.16
C GLN A 17 10.29 39.21 -50.24
N GLY A 18 11.14 38.38 -49.63
CA GLY A 18 11.10 38.02 -48.20
C GLY A 18 10.66 36.55 -48.17
N SER A 19 11.03 35.66 -47.26
CA SER A 19 11.64 35.74 -45.96
C SER A 19 12.14 34.32 -45.66
N TYR A 20 13.23 34.25 -44.90
CA TYR A 20 13.67 33.16 -44.04
C TYR A 20 12.59 32.13 -43.66
N MET A 21 12.77 30.87 -44.09
CA MET A 21 12.38 29.62 -43.41
C MET A 21 12.64 28.48 -44.42
N SER A 22 13.32 27.35 -44.19
CA SER A 22 13.52 26.58 -42.96
C SER A 22 14.73 25.64 -43.18
N ARG A 23 15.92 26.03 -42.71
CA ARG A 23 17.12 25.15 -42.61
C ARG A 23 17.18 24.46 -41.24
N LYS A 24 16.05 24.02 -40.69
CA LYS A 24 16.00 23.36 -39.38
C LYS A 24 15.16 22.10 -39.44
N LEU A 25 15.74 21.03 -39.97
CA LEU A 25 15.06 19.74 -40.00
C LEU A 25 16.03 18.55 -40.05
N ARG A 26 17.12 18.58 -39.27
CA ARG A 26 18.00 17.41 -39.05
C ARG A 26 18.71 17.42 -37.68
N ILE A 27 18.01 17.78 -36.60
CA ILE A 27 18.49 17.54 -35.22
C ILE A 27 17.30 17.11 -34.36
N SER A 28 16.78 15.90 -34.56
CA SER A 28 15.73 15.34 -33.69
C SER A 28 15.69 13.81 -33.80
N ALA A 29 16.77 13.12 -33.40
CA ALA A 29 16.75 11.66 -33.30
C ALA A 29 17.83 11.13 -32.32
N LEU A 30 17.86 11.61 -31.08
CA LEU A 30 18.66 10.99 -30.01
C LEU A 30 18.29 11.55 -28.61
N ALA A 31 17.01 11.54 -28.25
CA ALA A 31 16.56 11.91 -26.90
C ALA A 31 15.30 11.14 -26.48
N ALA A 32 15.25 9.83 -26.72
CA ALA A 32 14.08 9.01 -26.42
C ALA A 32 14.41 7.68 -25.73
N LEU A 33 15.53 7.60 -25.00
CA LEU A 33 15.79 6.49 -24.09
C LEU A 33 16.26 7.08 -22.76
N LEU A 34 15.87 6.44 -21.65
CA LEU A 34 16.09 6.81 -20.24
C LEU A 34 14.89 7.45 -19.51
N VAL A 35 13.68 6.96 -19.74
CA VAL A 35 12.69 6.88 -18.66
C VAL A 35 12.44 5.40 -18.36
N SER A 36 13.44 4.76 -17.77
CA SER A 36 13.24 3.51 -17.04
C SER A 36 12.63 3.91 -15.70
N GLY A 37 11.30 4.04 -15.64
CA GLY A 37 10.60 4.14 -14.37
C GLY A 37 10.93 2.88 -13.57
N ALA A 38 11.56 3.02 -12.40
CA ALA A 38 11.67 1.94 -11.45
C ALA A 38 10.26 1.54 -11.04
N ILE A 39 9.76 0.43 -11.60
CA ILE A 39 8.57 -0.24 -11.09
C ILE A 39 8.97 -0.76 -9.72
N HIS A 40 8.71 0.02 -8.68
CA HIS A 40 8.68 -0.51 -7.32
C HIS A 40 7.49 -1.46 -7.27
N ALA A 41 7.75 -2.75 -7.40
CA ALA A 41 6.79 -3.76 -7.00
C ALA A 41 6.46 -3.48 -5.53
N ALA A 42 5.18 -3.25 -5.24
CA ALA A 42 4.74 -3.12 -3.86
C ALA A 42 5.09 -4.43 -3.13
N GLU A 43 5.81 -4.32 -2.02
CA GLU A 43 6.05 -5.46 -1.12
C GLU A 43 4.69 -6.12 -0.80
N PRO A 44 4.56 -7.44 -1.03
CA PRO A 44 3.29 -8.12 -0.85
C PRO A 44 2.82 -8.01 0.61
N LEU A 45 1.52 -7.79 0.80
CA LEU A 45 0.89 -7.67 2.11
C LEU A 45 0.73 -9.05 2.74
N ILE A 46 1.84 -9.66 3.17
CA ILE A 46 1.82 -10.99 3.78
C ILE A 46 1.60 -10.84 5.28
N ILE A 47 0.67 -11.61 5.82
CA ILE A 47 0.40 -11.72 7.26
C ILE A 47 0.28 -13.19 7.66
N ASP A 48 1.02 -13.58 8.69
CA ASP A 48 0.92 -14.90 9.31
C ASP A 48 -0.18 -14.84 10.38
N VAL A 49 -1.16 -15.75 10.33
CA VAL A 49 -2.31 -15.74 11.25
C VAL A 49 -2.35 -17.04 12.03
N HIS A 50 -2.25 -16.94 13.35
CA HIS A 50 -2.30 -18.07 14.27
C HIS A 50 -3.68 -18.13 14.93
N ARG A 51 -4.37 -19.27 14.80
CA ARG A 51 -5.72 -19.46 15.37
C ARG A 51 -5.96 -20.89 15.84
N ASP A 52 -6.99 -21.06 16.67
CA ASP A 52 -7.53 -22.39 16.97
C ASP A 52 -8.25 -23.01 15.75
N ALA A 53 -8.22 -24.34 15.64
CA ALA A 53 -8.82 -25.10 14.54
C ALA A 53 -10.33 -24.85 14.38
N ASN A 54 -11.04 -24.67 15.49
CA ASN A 54 -12.50 -24.62 15.57
C ASN A 54 -13.04 -23.19 15.74
N CYS A 55 -12.23 -22.17 15.46
CA CYS A 55 -12.65 -20.78 15.52
C CYS A 55 -13.23 -20.31 14.17
N GLY A 56 -14.56 -20.22 14.06
CA GLY A 56 -15.25 -19.75 12.85
C GLY A 56 -14.97 -18.29 12.52
N CYS A 57 -15.15 -17.39 13.49
CA CYS A 57 -14.92 -15.95 13.29
C CYS A 57 -13.47 -15.62 12.89
N CYS A 58 -12.49 -16.40 13.34
CA CYS A 58 -11.10 -16.26 12.91
C CYS A 58 -10.93 -16.51 11.40
N LYS A 59 -11.69 -17.45 10.82
CA LYS A 59 -11.68 -17.71 9.37
C LYS A 59 -12.40 -16.62 8.58
N ASP A 60 -13.48 -16.07 9.15
CA ASP A 60 -14.18 -14.93 8.56
C ASP A 60 -13.27 -13.69 8.53
N TRP A 61 -12.48 -13.46 9.59
CA TRP A 61 -11.47 -12.41 9.61
C TRP A 61 -10.35 -12.64 8.58
N ILE A 62 -9.88 -13.88 8.41
CA ILE A 62 -8.92 -14.23 7.34
C ILE A 62 -9.50 -13.89 5.96
N SER A 63 -10.74 -14.30 5.68
CA SER A 63 -11.42 -13.97 4.42
C SER A 63 -11.50 -12.46 4.21
N TYR A 64 -11.86 -11.72 5.26
CA TYR A 64 -11.86 -10.25 5.24
C TYR A 64 -10.48 -9.67 4.89
N LEU A 65 -9.38 -10.22 5.42
CA LEU A 65 -8.04 -9.78 5.06
C LEU A 65 -7.71 -10.05 3.58
N GLU A 66 -8.04 -11.24 3.09
CA GLU A 66 -7.82 -11.65 1.70
C GLU A 66 -8.60 -10.76 0.72
N ASP A 67 -9.87 -10.46 1.03
CA ASP A 67 -10.71 -9.54 0.26
C ASP A 67 -10.15 -8.11 0.23
N ASN A 68 -9.31 -7.75 1.20
CA ASN A 68 -8.62 -6.47 1.29
C ASN A 68 -7.16 -6.53 0.79
N GLY A 69 -6.79 -7.60 0.07
CA GLY A 69 -5.52 -7.71 -0.66
C GLY A 69 -4.35 -8.21 0.16
N PHE A 70 -4.58 -8.78 1.35
CA PHE A 70 -3.56 -9.49 2.10
C PHE A 70 -3.38 -10.92 1.60
N ALA A 71 -2.13 -11.38 1.53
CA ALA A 71 -1.84 -12.80 1.40
C ALA A 71 -1.70 -13.40 2.81
N VAL A 72 -2.64 -14.25 3.19
CA VAL A 72 -2.68 -14.82 4.54
C VAL A 72 -1.99 -16.19 4.58
N ARG A 73 -1.15 -16.39 5.59
CA ARG A 73 -0.61 -17.71 5.95
C ARG A 73 -1.31 -18.19 7.22
N ASP A 74 -2.27 -19.10 7.06
CA ASP A 74 -3.10 -19.62 8.15
C ASP A 74 -2.38 -20.75 8.90
N HIS A 75 -2.01 -20.50 10.15
CA HIS A 75 -1.38 -21.42 11.09
C HIS A 75 -2.42 -21.89 12.11
N VAL A 76 -2.80 -23.16 12.02
CA VAL A 76 -3.70 -23.78 13.00
C VAL A 76 -2.90 -24.26 14.20
N GLU A 77 -3.15 -23.63 15.34
CA GLU A 77 -2.39 -23.84 16.55
C GLU A 77 -3.11 -24.70 17.57
N ARG A 78 -2.36 -25.57 18.26
CA ARG A 78 -2.87 -26.36 19.39
C ARG A 78 -2.81 -25.60 20.71
N ASN A 79 -1.98 -24.57 20.79
CA ASN A 79 -1.77 -23.81 22.02
C ASN A 79 -1.58 -22.32 21.71
N MET A 80 -2.70 -21.62 21.50
CA MET A 80 -2.71 -20.18 21.29
C MET A 80 -2.14 -19.38 22.46
N ARG A 81 -2.17 -19.91 23.68
CA ARG A 81 -1.59 -19.23 24.84
C ARG A 81 -0.08 -19.08 24.70
N SER A 82 0.63 -20.12 24.24
CA SER A 82 2.07 -20.06 24.01
C SER A 82 2.39 -19.02 22.93
N VAL A 83 1.69 -19.09 21.79
CA VAL A 83 1.89 -18.16 20.67
C VAL A 83 1.75 -16.70 21.11
N LYS A 84 0.70 -16.37 21.87
CA LYS A 84 0.47 -15.02 22.40
C LYS A 84 1.61 -14.58 23.34
N GLN A 85 2.06 -15.47 24.22
CA GLN A 85 3.17 -15.19 25.15
C GLN A 85 4.48 -14.94 24.40
N ASP A 86 4.80 -15.78 23.41
CA ASP A 86 6.03 -15.68 22.62
C ASP A 86 6.07 -14.39 21.77
N LEU A 87 4.90 -13.92 21.32
CA LEU A 87 4.75 -12.66 20.58
C LEU A 87 4.63 -11.41 21.47
N GLY A 88 4.63 -11.57 22.79
CA GLY A 88 4.54 -10.46 23.75
C GLY A 88 3.14 -9.83 23.84
N VAL A 89 2.08 -10.56 23.49
CA VAL A 89 0.70 -10.12 23.67
C VAL A 89 0.36 -10.13 25.16
N GLU A 90 0.05 -8.95 25.70
CA GLU A 90 -0.37 -8.85 27.10
C GLU A 90 -1.76 -9.48 27.33
N PRO A 91 -2.00 -10.14 28.48
CA PRO A 91 -3.27 -10.82 28.74
C PRO A 91 -4.52 -9.95 28.59
N ARG A 92 -4.43 -8.66 28.92
CA ARG A 92 -5.51 -7.68 28.81
C ARG A 92 -5.86 -7.31 27.35
N LEU A 93 -4.97 -7.57 26.41
CA LEU A 93 -5.17 -7.33 24.98
C LEU A 93 -5.69 -8.56 24.23
N ALA A 94 -5.75 -9.71 24.90
CA ALA A 94 -5.96 -10.99 24.27
C ALA A 94 -7.33 -11.12 23.57
N SER A 95 -7.33 -11.89 22.49
CA SER A 95 -8.47 -12.26 21.66
C SER A 95 -8.33 -13.71 21.16
N CYS A 96 -9.15 -14.13 20.20
CA CYS A 96 -9.24 -15.51 19.69
C CYS A 96 -8.09 -15.93 18.76
N HIS A 97 -7.45 -15.00 18.06
CA HIS A 97 -6.35 -15.27 17.12
C HIS A 97 -5.28 -14.17 17.21
N THR A 98 -4.11 -14.44 16.62
CA THR A 98 -2.98 -13.50 16.58
C THR A 98 -2.37 -13.50 15.19
N GLY A 99 -2.44 -12.37 14.50
CA GLY A 99 -1.70 -12.08 13.28
C GLY A 99 -0.29 -11.57 13.57
N VAL A 100 0.63 -11.77 12.63
CA VAL A 100 1.98 -11.22 12.65
C VAL A 100 2.30 -10.61 11.30
N ILE A 101 2.62 -9.31 11.30
CA ILE A 101 3.04 -8.58 10.10
C ILE A 101 4.27 -7.73 10.41
N ASN A 102 5.32 -7.84 9.60
CA ASN A 102 6.59 -7.13 9.81
C ASN A 102 7.15 -7.26 11.24
N GLY A 103 6.98 -8.44 11.86
CA GLY A 103 7.45 -8.73 13.22
C GLY A 103 6.62 -8.09 14.34
N LYS A 104 5.43 -7.56 14.05
CA LYS A 104 4.50 -6.96 15.03
C LYS A 104 3.22 -7.78 15.11
N PHE A 105 2.66 -7.90 16.31
CA PHE A 105 1.41 -8.64 16.49
C PHE A 105 0.18 -7.81 16.08
N VAL A 106 -0.84 -8.51 15.60
CA VAL A 106 -2.20 -8.00 15.32
C VAL A 106 -3.15 -8.94 16.06
N GLU A 107 -3.62 -8.53 17.22
CA GLU A 107 -4.38 -9.38 18.14
C GLU A 107 -5.89 -9.18 17.95
N GLY A 108 -6.59 -10.24 17.57
CA GLY A 108 -8.05 -10.21 17.39
C GLY A 108 -8.53 -9.50 16.12
N HIS A 109 -9.81 -9.17 16.13
CA HIS A 109 -10.60 -8.71 14.98
C HIS A 109 -10.30 -7.25 14.59
N VAL A 110 -9.04 -6.97 14.24
CA VAL A 110 -8.55 -5.64 13.89
C VAL A 110 -8.90 -5.30 12.43
N PRO A 111 -9.45 -4.12 12.13
CA PRO A 111 -9.70 -3.69 10.75
C PRO A 111 -8.40 -3.41 9.96
N VAL A 112 -8.44 -3.63 8.64
CA VAL A 112 -7.24 -3.46 7.78
C VAL A 112 -6.64 -2.06 7.83
N ALA A 113 -7.46 -1.03 8.08
CA ALA A 113 -6.99 0.35 8.21
C ALA A 113 -5.91 0.47 9.29
N GLN A 114 -6.13 -0.12 10.48
CA GLN A 114 -5.17 -0.07 11.57
C GLN A 114 -4.01 -1.05 11.38
N ILE A 115 -4.19 -2.16 10.67
CA ILE A 115 -3.07 -3.04 10.27
C ILE A 115 -2.11 -2.27 9.35
N LEU A 116 -2.65 -1.52 8.39
CA LEU A 116 -1.84 -0.67 7.50
C LEU A 116 -1.19 0.50 8.22
N GLU A 117 -1.85 1.07 9.23
CA GLU A 117 -1.26 2.08 10.12
C GLU A 117 -0.08 1.49 10.91
N LEU A 118 -0.24 0.32 11.53
CA LEU A 118 0.80 -0.36 12.31
C LEU A 118 2.08 -0.60 11.50
N ARG A 119 1.96 -0.89 10.20
CA ARG A 119 3.14 -1.04 9.32
C ARG A 119 4.00 0.22 9.26
N LYS A 120 3.43 1.40 9.51
CA LYS A 120 4.11 2.71 9.49
C LYS A 120 4.58 3.16 10.89
N ARG A 121 4.10 2.51 11.97
CA ARG A 121 4.33 2.91 13.37
C ARG A 121 5.50 2.16 14.02
N SER A 122 6.72 2.66 13.90
CA SER A 122 7.93 1.99 14.44
C SER A 122 7.98 1.90 15.97
N ASP A 123 7.21 2.75 16.64
CA ASP A 123 7.07 2.89 18.09
C ASP A 123 6.15 1.82 18.74
N LEU A 124 5.38 1.09 17.94
CA LEU A 124 4.46 0.04 18.40
C LEU A 124 5.07 -1.37 18.27
N LEU A 125 4.82 -2.21 19.28
CA LEU A 125 5.06 -3.66 19.27
C LEU A 125 3.94 -4.43 18.55
N GLY A 126 2.71 -3.91 18.62
CA GLY A 126 1.55 -4.50 17.99
C GLY A 126 0.27 -3.71 18.28
N ILE A 127 -0.84 -4.20 17.76
CA ILE A 127 -2.18 -3.64 17.97
C ILE A 127 -3.16 -4.75 18.32
N ALA A 128 -4.25 -4.40 18.97
CA ALA A 128 -5.25 -5.35 19.44
C ALA A 128 -6.68 -4.79 19.36
N VAL A 129 -7.63 -5.67 19.09
CA VAL A 129 -9.04 -5.53 19.48
C VAL A 129 -9.30 -6.59 20.54
N PRO A 130 -9.30 -6.23 21.84
CA PRO A 130 -9.45 -7.22 22.92
C PRO A 130 -10.82 -7.89 22.92
N GLY A 131 -10.87 -9.17 23.30
CA GLY A 131 -12.11 -9.95 23.30
C GLY A 131 -12.62 -10.26 21.89
N MET A 132 -13.94 -10.28 21.70
CA MET A 132 -14.60 -10.56 20.42
C MET A 132 -15.85 -9.69 20.25
N PRO A 133 -15.70 -8.38 20.02
CA PRO A 133 -16.84 -7.46 19.91
C PRO A 133 -17.66 -7.75 18.63
N ALA A 134 -18.97 -7.87 18.78
CA ALA A 134 -19.89 -8.03 17.65
C ALA A 134 -19.81 -6.81 16.73
N GLY A 135 -19.79 -7.05 15.41
CA GLY A 135 -19.64 -6.00 14.40
C GLY A 135 -18.21 -5.58 14.08
N SER A 136 -17.20 -6.15 14.75
CA SER A 136 -15.81 -6.10 14.26
C SER A 136 -15.61 -7.04 13.07
N PRO A 137 -14.55 -6.86 12.23
CA PRO A 137 -14.34 -7.70 11.06
C PRO A 137 -14.24 -9.19 11.36
N GLY A 138 -15.05 -10.04 10.72
CA GLY A 138 -15.19 -11.46 11.03
C GLY A 138 -16.12 -11.78 12.21
N MET A 139 -16.74 -10.76 12.81
CA MET A 139 -17.73 -10.86 13.90
C MET A 139 -19.07 -10.19 13.53
N GLU A 140 -19.32 -9.95 12.23
CA GLU A 140 -20.57 -9.37 11.72
C GLU A 140 -21.69 -10.41 11.61
N HIS A 141 -22.07 -11.01 12.73
CA HIS A 141 -23.18 -11.98 12.77
C HIS A 141 -24.44 -11.31 13.34
N GLY A 142 -25.38 -10.97 12.46
CA GLY A 142 -26.65 -10.31 12.80
C GLY A 142 -26.53 -8.80 12.98
N ASP A 143 -27.52 -8.20 13.64
CA ASP A 143 -27.63 -6.72 13.76
C ASP A 143 -26.89 -6.15 14.99
N ALA A 144 -26.37 -7.01 15.88
CA ALA A 144 -25.70 -6.59 17.09
C ALA A 144 -24.34 -5.95 16.78
N LYS A 145 -24.09 -4.77 17.34
CA LYS A 145 -22.79 -4.08 17.29
C LYS A 145 -22.40 -3.65 18.69
N HIS A 146 -21.17 -4.00 19.08
CA HIS A 146 -20.58 -3.52 20.32
C HIS A 146 -19.54 -2.48 19.98
N ALA A 147 -19.55 -1.36 20.70
CA ALA A 147 -18.48 -0.39 20.61
C ALA A 147 -17.14 -1.04 21.00
N TYR A 148 -16.09 -0.76 20.25
CA TYR A 148 -14.76 -1.28 20.52
C TYR A 148 -13.66 -0.28 20.14
N GLU A 149 -12.48 -0.51 20.69
CA GLU A 149 -11.29 0.28 20.41
C GLU A 149 -10.22 -0.61 19.78
N VAL A 150 -9.41 -0.02 18.90
CA VAL A 150 -8.15 -0.62 18.47
C VAL A 150 -7.05 -0.03 19.33
N ILE A 151 -6.38 -0.86 20.10
CA ILE A 151 -5.37 -0.46 21.08
C ILE A 151 -3.99 -0.86 20.56
N GLY A 152 -3.08 0.10 20.43
CA GLY A 152 -1.66 -0.14 20.18
C GLY A 152 -0.88 -0.33 21.48
N LEU A 153 0.05 -1.28 21.49
CA LEU A 153 1.04 -1.44 22.56
C LEU A 153 2.36 -0.82 22.13
N THR A 154 2.80 0.23 22.83
CA THR A 154 4.08 0.89 22.55
C THR A 154 5.26 0.03 23.01
N ARG A 155 6.46 0.32 22.49
CA ARG A 155 7.72 -0.30 22.96
C ARG A 155 8.05 -0.03 24.43
N SER A 156 7.45 0.99 25.05
CA SER A 156 7.58 1.26 26.48
C SER A 156 6.53 0.52 27.33
N GLY A 157 5.66 -0.29 26.73
CA GLY A 157 4.62 -1.06 27.42
C GLY A 157 3.37 -0.23 27.76
N GLN A 158 3.12 0.88 27.05
CA GLN A 158 1.94 1.71 27.25
C GLN A 158 0.89 1.43 26.18
N ASP A 159 -0.38 1.56 26.57
CA ASP A 159 -1.50 1.49 25.64
C ASP A 159 -1.80 2.84 25.01
N GLU A 160 -2.08 2.81 23.71
CA GLU A 160 -2.54 3.94 22.92
C GLU A 160 -3.80 3.53 22.15
N VAL A 161 -4.89 4.30 22.27
CA VAL A 161 -6.08 4.07 21.44
C VAL A 161 -5.85 4.65 20.05
N LEU A 162 -5.78 3.79 19.03
CA LEU A 162 -5.56 4.17 17.64
C LEU A 162 -6.86 4.49 16.91
N ALA A 163 -7.94 3.80 17.27
CA ALA A 163 -9.26 4.00 16.68
C ALA A 163 -10.37 3.60 17.63
N LYS A 164 -11.56 4.19 17.44
CA LYS A 164 -12.80 3.83 18.14
C LYS A 164 -13.89 3.56 17.12
N TYR A 165 -14.66 2.51 17.35
CA TYR A 165 -15.82 2.12 16.56
C TYR A 165 -17.05 2.14 17.49
N PRO A 166 -18.11 2.87 17.12
CA PRO A 166 -19.33 2.98 17.93
C PRO A 166 -20.20 1.73 17.87
#